data_AF-A0AAW9K723-F1
#
_entry.id   AF-A0AAW9K723-F1
#
_cell.length_a   1.000
_cell.length_b   1.000
_cell.length_c   1.000
_cell.angle_alpha   90.00
_cell.angle_beta   90.00
_cell.angle_gamma   90.00
#
_symmetry.space_group_name_H-M   'P 1'
#
loop_
_entity.id
_entity.type
_entity.pdbx_description
1 polymer ?
#
loop_
_entity_poly.entity_id
_entity_poly.type
_entity_poly.pdbx_seq_one_letter_code
_entity_poly.pdbx_strand_id
1 'polypeptide(L)'
;TLVHDDVIDDSKLRRGQETIQSKYGKDYAVYIGDYLFCVCFKILATNSSLQAIKMDSRAMSKICMGEVNQLNSRFSMKLSVKDYLSRISGKTAELFSISLYLGAAECDADNKICRELGNIGHNLGMA
;
A
#
# COMPACT_ATOMS: atom_id res chain seq x y z
N THR A 1 -5.88 -2.20 -1.86
CA THR A 1 -5.98 -0.90 -1.17
C THR A 1 -7.16 -0.10 -1.68
N LEU A 2 -7.15 0.49 -2.89
CA LEU A 2 -8.21 1.46 -3.28
C LEU A 2 -9.65 0.95 -3.18
N VAL A 3 -9.93 -0.29 -3.60
CA VAL A 3 -11.28 -0.88 -3.49
C VAL A 3 -11.71 -1.01 -2.02
N HIS A 4 -10.79 -1.42 -1.14
CA HIS A 4 -11.03 -1.53 0.29
C HIS A 4 -11.13 -0.14 0.96
N ASP A 5 -10.29 0.82 0.57
CA ASP A 5 -10.37 2.22 1.02
C ASP A 5 -11.76 2.81 0.71
N ASP A 6 -12.29 2.59 -0.49
CA ASP A 6 -13.61 3.10 -0.87
C ASP A 6 -14.74 2.54 0.00
N VAL A 7 -14.59 1.30 0.51
CA VAL A 7 -15.53 0.68 1.47
C VAL A 7 -15.39 1.30 2.86
N ILE A 8 -14.16 1.51 3.33
CA ILE A 8 -13.86 2.08 4.65
C ILE A 8 -14.31 3.54 4.74
N ASP A 9 -14.11 4.31 3.68
CA ASP A 9 -14.40 5.74 3.59
C ASP A 9 -15.82 6.05 3.09
N ASP A 10 -16.65 5.02 2.81
CA ASP A 10 -18.00 5.19 2.24
C ASP A 10 -18.01 6.02 0.94
N SER A 11 -16.97 5.88 0.12
CA SER A 11 -16.76 6.69 -1.08
C SER A 11 -17.68 6.25 -2.22
N LYS A 12 -18.56 7.14 -2.69
CA LYS A 12 -19.47 6.85 -3.82
C LYS A 12 -18.80 6.95 -5.19
N LEU A 13 -17.80 7.84 -5.30
CA LEU A 13 -17.10 8.12 -6.55
C LEU A 13 -15.59 8.03 -6.34
N ARG A 14 -14.88 7.49 -7.34
CA ARG A 14 -13.43 7.57 -7.44
C ARG A 14 -13.04 7.97 -8.85
N ARG A 15 -12.26 9.05 -8.97
CA ARG A 15 -11.85 9.65 -10.26
C ARG A 15 -13.03 9.92 -11.20
N GLY A 16 -14.15 10.40 -10.65
CA GLY A 16 -15.38 10.73 -11.40
C GLY A 16 -16.22 9.53 -11.84
N GLN A 17 -15.82 8.30 -11.51
CA GLN A 17 -16.56 7.08 -11.80
C GLN A 17 -17.15 6.50 -10.52
N GLU A 18 -18.25 5.77 -10.66
CA GLU A 18 -18.87 5.08 -9.53
C GLU A 18 -17.95 3.99 -8.97
N THR A 19 -17.83 3.92 -7.64
CA THR A 19 -17.01 2.91 -6.97
C THR A 19 -17.69 1.55 -7.00
N ILE A 20 -16.91 0.47 -6.87
CA ILE A 20 -17.44 -0.90 -6.81
C ILE A 20 -18.44 -1.03 -5.64
N GLN A 21 -18.14 -0.41 -4.49
CA GLN A 21 -19.01 -0.47 -3.32
C GLN A 21 -20.34 0.27 -3.52
N SER A 22 -20.33 1.42 -4.21
CA SER A 22 -21.57 2.15 -4.56
C SER A 22 -22.44 1.34 -5.52
N LYS A 23 -21.80 0.73 -6.53
CA LYS A 23 -22.49 0.03 -7.60
C LYS A 23 -23.01 -1.36 -7.21
N TYR A 24 -22.25 -2.10 -6.43
CA TYR A 24 -22.49 -3.53 -6.14
C TYR A 24 -22.59 -3.85 -4.64
N GLY A 25 -22.44 -2.85 -3.77
CA GLY A 25 -22.46 -3.02 -2.32
C GLY A 25 -21.09 -3.33 -1.70
N LYS A 26 -21.01 -3.11 -0.39
CA LYS A 26 -19.77 -3.25 0.39
C LYS A 26 -19.21 -4.67 0.38
N ASP A 27 -20.07 -5.67 0.61
CA ASP A 27 -19.63 -7.07 0.66
C ASP A 27 -18.96 -7.51 -0.64
N TYR A 28 -19.57 -7.15 -1.78
CA TYR A 28 -19.01 -7.43 -3.09
C TYR A 28 -17.65 -6.75 -3.30
N ALA A 29 -17.52 -5.48 -2.90
CA ALA A 29 -16.27 -4.75 -3.01
C ALA A 29 -15.14 -5.37 -2.16
N VAL A 30 -15.44 -5.87 -0.96
CA VAL A 30 -14.47 -6.57 -0.11
C VAL A 30 -13.94 -7.82 -0.81
N TYR A 31 -14.82 -8.68 -1.32
CA TYR A 31 -14.40 -9.89 -2.05
C TYR A 31 -13.58 -9.60 -3.30
N ILE A 32 -13.92 -8.54 -4.04
CA ILE A 32 -13.12 -8.12 -5.20
C ILE A 32 -11.73 -7.63 -4.79
N GLY A 33 -11.64 -6.86 -3.70
CA GLY A 33 -10.36 -6.42 -3.16
C GLY A 33 -9.47 -7.61 -2.76
N ASP A 34 -10.05 -8.61 -2.09
CA ASP A 34 -9.34 -9.83 -1.68
C ASP A 34 -8.91 -10.67 -2.89
N TYR A 35 -9.77 -10.77 -3.91
CA TYR A 35 -9.44 -11.45 -5.15
C TYR A 35 -8.27 -10.78 -5.88
N LEU A 36 -8.27 -9.45 -6.00
CA LEU A 36 -7.16 -8.70 -6.60
C LEU A 36 -5.84 -8.93 -5.84
N PHE A 37 -5.93 -9.05 -4.51
CA PHE A 37 -4.78 -9.38 -3.66
C PHE A 37 -4.24 -10.78 -3.95
N CYS A 38 -5.11 -11.78 -4.10
CA CYS A 38 -4.73 -13.12 -4.54
C CYS A 38 -4.08 -13.14 -5.93
N VAL A 39 -4.61 -12.37 -6.89
CA VAL A 39 -4.02 -12.23 -8.23
C VAL A 39 -2.61 -11.62 -8.15
N CYS A 40 -2.42 -10.59 -7.34
CA CYS A 40 -1.11 -9.98 -7.11
C CYS A 40 -0.09 -11.01 -6.57
N PHE A 41 -0.46 -11.76 -5.53
CA PHE A 41 0.41 -12.82 -4.99
C PHE A 41 0.72 -13.90 -6.00
N LYS A 42 -0.25 -14.30 -6.83
CA LYS A 42 -0.01 -15.26 -7.90
C LYS A 42 1.05 -14.77 -8.88
N ILE A 43 1.00 -13.49 -9.26
CA ILE A 43 1.98 -12.87 -10.16
C ILE A 43 3.37 -12.84 -9.50
N LEU A 44 3.46 -12.38 -8.24
CA LEU A 44 4.71 -12.33 -7.49
C LEU A 44 5.34 -13.71 -7.30
N ALA A 45 4.53 -14.71 -6.93
CA ALA A 45 5.01 -16.08 -6.74
C ALA A 45 5.56 -16.72 -8.02
N THR A 46 5.14 -16.24 -9.20
CA THR A 46 5.58 -16.79 -10.50
C THR A 46 6.80 -16.07 -11.05
N ASN A 47 6.94 -14.76 -10.79
CA ASN A 47 7.89 -13.90 -11.51
C ASN A 47 8.97 -13.26 -10.63
N SER A 48 8.85 -13.34 -9.31
CA SER A 48 9.73 -12.59 -8.39
C SER A 48 10.66 -13.51 -7.60
N SER A 49 11.83 -12.98 -7.26
CA SER A 49 12.76 -13.66 -6.37
C SER A 49 12.16 -13.87 -4.97
N LEU A 50 12.59 -14.93 -4.25
CA LEU A 50 12.15 -15.16 -2.87
C LEU A 50 12.48 -13.97 -1.95
N GLN A 51 13.56 -13.25 -2.25
CA GLN A 51 13.95 -12.04 -1.54
C GLN A 51 12.96 -10.90 -1.79
N ALA A 52 12.53 -10.68 -3.04
CA ALA A 52 11.51 -9.69 -3.37
C ALA A 52 10.17 -10.01 -2.68
N ILE A 53 9.72 -11.27 -2.72
CA ILE A 53 8.49 -11.71 -2.03
C ILE A 53 8.56 -11.44 -0.52
N LYS A 54 9.71 -11.68 0.12
CA LYS A 54 9.91 -11.38 1.55
C LYS A 54 9.84 -9.89 1.84
N MET A 55 10.34 -9.04 0.94
CA MET A 55 10.27 -7.59 1.08
C MET A 55 8.86 -7.08 0.86
N ASP A 56 8.17 -7.55 -0.18
CA ASP A 56 6.77 -7.23 -0.49
C ASP A 56 5.85 -7.56 0.68
N SER A 57 5.98 -8.78 1.22
CA SER A 57 5.19 -9.20 2.38
C SER A 57 5.36 -8.27 3.58
N ARG A 58 6.59 -7.80 3.85
CA ARG A 58 6.87 -6.86 4.95
C ARG A 58 6.27 -5.48 4.71
N ALA A 59 6.42 -4.94 3.50
CA ALA A 59 5.83 -3.64 3.15
C ALA A 59 4.31 -3.68 3.19
N MET A 60 3.71 -4.72 2.62
CA MET A 60 2.25 -4.90 2.63
C MET A 60 1.71 -5.01 4.06
N SER A 61 2.41 -5.76 4.93
CA SER A 61 2.07 -5.84 6.35
C SER A 61 2.11 -4.46 7.03
N LYS A 62 3.12 -3.64 6.74
CA LYS A 62 3.19 -2.25 7.26
C LYS A 62 2.05 -1.38 6.75
N ILE A 63 1.68 -1.48 5.46
CA ILE A 63 0.56 -0.72 4.88
C ILE A 63 -0.73 -1.08 5.61
N CYS A 64 -1.05 -2.38 5.72
CA CYS A 64 -2.25 -2.85 6.42
C CYS A 64 -2.24 -2.42 7.90
N MET A 65 -1.11 -2.55 8.59
CA MET A 65 -1.00 -2.11 9.98
C MET A 65 -1.16 -0.59 10.11
N GLY A 66 -0.70 0.19 9.13
CA GLY A 66 -0.91 1.63 9.04
C GLY A 66 -2.39 2.00 8.93
N GLU A 67 -3.15 1.29 8.08
CA GLU A 67 -4.60 1.46 7.93
C GLU A 67 -5.34 1.09 9.23
N VAL A 68 -4.98 -0.03 9.88
CA VAL A 68 -5.57 -0.43 11.17
C VAL A 68 -5.28 0.59 12.27
N ASN A 69 -4.03 1.10 12.36
CA ASN A 69 -3.68 2.13 13.32
C ASN A 69 -4.42 3.44 13.07
N GLN A 70 -4.67 3.79 11.79
CA GLN A 70 -5.48 4.95 11.44
C GLN A 70 -6.94 4.76 11.89
N LEU A 71 -7.51 3.56 11.69
CA LEU A 71 -8.85 3.23 12.15
C LEU A 71 -8.98 3.30 13.68
N ASN A 72 -8.03 2.74 14.42
CA ASN A 72 -8.03 2.73 15.89
C ASN A 72 -7.89 4.13 16.51
N SER A 73 -7.30 5.07 15.78
CA SER A 73 -7.08 6.44 16.25
C SER A 73 -8.04 7.44 15.62
N ARG A 74 -9.07 6.95 14.92
CA ARG A 74 -10.13 7.77 14.33
C ARG A 74 -10.79 8.60 15.44
N PHE A 75 -10.90 9.91 15.21
CA PHE A 75 -11.44 10.90 16.15
C PHE A 75 -10.55 11.25 17.38
N SER A 76 -9.31 10.76 17.45
CA SER A 76 -8.37 11.24 18.47
C SER A 76 -7.87 12.65 18.14
N MET A 77 -8.07 13.62 19.03
CA MET A 77 -7.49 14.97 18.90
C MET A 77 -6.04 15.06 19.41
N LYS A 78 -5.50 14.00 20.03
CA LYS A 78 -4.11 13.94 20.50
C LYS A 78 -3.24 13.29 19.43
N LEU A 79 -2.94 14.04 18.37
CA LEU A 79 -2.15 13.59 17.23
C LEU A 79 -0.92 14.48 17.08
N SER A 80 0.27 13.90 17.28
CA SER A 80 1.52 14.64 17.06
C SER A 80 1.87 14.68 15.58
N VAL A 81 2.72 15.64 15.18
CA VAL A 81 3.31 15.67 13.83
C VAL A 81 4.05 14.37 13.52
N LYS A 82 4.72 13.77 14.51
CA LYS A 82 5.41 12.50 14.37
C LYS A 82 4.44 11.35 14.05
N ASP A 83 3.28 11.31 14.71
CA ASP A 83 2.25 10.31 14.45
C ASP A 83 1.67 10.48 13.04
N TYR A 84 1.46 11.72 12.62
CA TYR A 84 1.02 12.03 11.25
C TYR A 84 2.03 11.56 10.20
N LEU A 85 3.31 11.93 10.35
CA LEU A 85 4.38 11.53 9.43
C LEU A 85 4.51 10.00 9.36
N SER A 86 4.41 9.31 10.49
CA SER A 86 4.43 7.85 10.51
C SER A 86 3.25 7.23 9.75
N ARG A 87 2.07 7.86 9.76
CA ARG A 87 0.89 7.36 9.03
C ARG A 87 1.04 7.51 7.53
N ILE A 88 1.39 8.70 7.07
CA ILE A 88 1.53 8.95 5.62
C ILE A 88 2.71 8.16 5.04
N SER A 89 3.76 7.95 5.84
CA SER A 89 4.86 7.06 5.51
C SER A 89 4.40 5.64 5.23
N GLY A 90 3.54 5.07 6.09
CA GLY A 90 3.05 3.71 5.92
C GLY A 90 2.01 3.59 4.81
N LYS A 91 1.08 4.55 4.71
CA LYS A 91 -0.06 4.48 3.78
C LYS A 91 0.33 4.75 2.33
N THR A 92 1.28 5.65 2.11
CA THR A 92 1.62 6.11 0.75
C THR A 92 3.10 5.89 0.43
N ALA A 93 4.01 6.37 1.28
CA ALA A 93 5.44 6.34 0.95
C ALA A 93 6.03 4.93 0.86
N GLU A 94 5.56 3.97 1.67
CA GLU A 94 6.07 2.60 1.68
C GLU A 94 5.88 1.93 0.31
N LEU A 95 4.73 2.16 -0.36
CA LEU A 95 4.46 1.56 -1.67
C LEU A 95 5.38 2.12 -2.76
N PHE A 96 5.66 3.43 -2.75
CA PHE A 96 6.64 4.03 -3.67
C PHE A 96 8.05 3.52 -3.39
N SER A 97 8.45 3.50 -2.11
CA SER A 97 9.76 3.01 -1.68
C SER A 97 10.00 1.59 -2.15
N ILE A 98 9.04 0.68 -1.97
CA ILE A 98 9.24 -0.72 -2.33
C ILE A 98 9.20 -0.92 -3.84
N SER A 99 8.34 -0.20 -4.56
CA SER A 99 8.26 -0.31 -6.03
C SER A 99 9.60 0.05 -6.70
N LEU A 100 10.23 1.15 -6.25
CA LEU A 100 11.52 1.58 -6.78
C LEU A 100 12.67 0.65 -6.35
N TYR A 101 12.66 0.20 -5.09
CA TYR A 101 13.65 -0.75 -4.60
C TYR A 101 13.61 -2.07 -5.37
N LEU A 102 12.42 -2.66 -5.53
CA LEU A 102 12.25 -3.97 -6.16
C LEU A 102 12.53 -3.92 -7.65
N GLY A 103 12.13 -2.85 -8.35
CA GLY A 103 12.48 -2.67 -9.75
C GLY A 103 14.00 -2.71 -9.98
N ALA A 104 14.77 -2.10 -9.07
CA ALA A 104 16.23 -2.15 -9.13
C ALA A 104 16.79 -3.53 -8.76
N ALA A 105 16.24 -4.16 -7.72
CA ALA A 105 16.69 -5.45 -7.24
C ALA A 105 16.47 -6.57 -8.28
N GLU A 106 15.34 -6.55 -8.99
CA GLU A 106 15.02 -7.52 -10.05
C GLU A 106 15.85 -7.30 -11.32
N CYS A 107 16.58 -6.18 -11.42
CA CYS A 107 17.56 -5.92 -12.47
C CYS A 107 19.01 -6.21 -12.02
N ASP A 108 19.19 -6.91 -10.89
CA ASP A 108 20.49 -7.22 -10.28
C ASP A 108 21.37 -5.97 -10.02
N ALA A 109 20.73 -4.81 -9.78
CA ALA A 109 21.45 -3.60 -9.41
C ALA A 109 22.17 -3.76 -8.06
N ASP A 110 23.25 -3.00 -7.86
CA ASP A 110 23.96 -3.00 -6.59
C ASP A 110 23.03 -2.61 -5.42
N ASN A 111 23.22 -3.24 -4.27
CA ASN A 111 22.41 -3.00 -3.07
C ASN A 111 22.40 -1.52 -2.66
N LYS A 112 23.48 -0.79 -2.94
CA LYS A 112 23.53 0.66 -2.68
C LYS A 112 22.52 1.40 -3.54
N ILE A 113 22.45 1.09 -4.84
CA ILE A 113 21.51 1.69 -5.79
C ILE A 113 20.07 1.34 -5.39
N CYS A 114 19.79 0.08 -5.04
CA CYS A 114 18.46 -0.34 -4.59
C CYS A 114 18.00 0.47 -3.37
N ARG A 115 18.88 0.69 -2.39
CA ARG A 115 18.57 1.51 -1.20
C ARG A 115 18.37 2.98 -1.53
N GLU A 116 19.19 3.56 -2.40
CA GLU A 116 19.05 4.94 -2.85
C GLU A 116 17.72 5.15 -3.57
N LEU A 117 17.35 4.25 -4.48
CA LEU A 117 16.06 4.28 -5.17
C LEU A 117 14.88 4.07 -4.21
N GLY A 118 15.02 3.19 -3.23
CA GLY A 118 14.04 3.05 -2.15
C GLY A 118 13.85 4.35 -1.36
N ASN A 119 14.94 5.02 -0.97
CA ASN A 119 14.88 6.31 -0.27
C ASN A 119 14.26 7.42 -1.14
N ILE A 120 14.57 7.45 -2.43
CA ILE A 120 13.93 8.35 -3.39
C ILE A 120 12.42 8.10 -3.43
N GLY A 121 12.00 6.84 -3.55
CA GLY A 121 10.58 6.47 -3.55
C GLY A 121 9.88 6.84 -2.26
N HIS A 122 10.53 6.62 -1.11
CA HIS A 122 10.01 7.03 0.18
C HIS A 122 9.81 8.55 0.25
N ASN A 123 10.84 9.33 -0.07
CA ASN A 123 10.76 10.79 -0.03
C ASN A 123 9.72 11.34 -1.02
N LEU A 124 9.59 10.73 -2.20
CA LEU A 124 8.57 11.08 -3.18
C LEU A 124 7.15 10.85 -2.63
N GLY A 125 6.92 9.74 -1.93
CA GLY A 125 5.61 9.47 -1.33
C GLY A 125 5.33 10.21 -0.02
N MET A 126 6.35 10.85 0.57
CA MET A 126 6.23 11.72 1.74
C MET A 126 5.99 13.20 1.38
N ALA A 127 6.40 13.62 0.17
CA ALA A 127 6.24 14.97 -0.36
C ALA A 127 4.78 15.26 -0.76
#